data_AF-A0A373GJY7-F1
#
_entry.id   AF-A0A373GJY7-F1
#
_cell.length_a   1.000
_cell.length_b   1.000
_cell.length_c   1.000
_cell.angle_alpha   90.00
_cell.angle_beta   90.00
_cell.angle_gamma   90.00
#
_symmetry.space_group_name_H-M   'P 1'
#
loop_
_entity.id
_entity.type
_entity.pdbx_description
1 polymer ?
#
loop_
_entity_poly.entity_id
_entity_poly.type
_entity_poly.pdbx_seq_one_letter_code
_entity_poly.pdbx_strand_id
1 'polypeptide(L)'
;MKKNIILSVVCGMVAMASLTSCNDFLQVSATNQKEMDKSFTTYDELRLATAYLYMKPWFGFHSTRLFAMGDARGNNIYGDNNNETGYAPYCLFTDKPNTPGLADAWNSLYIVVTQADYIINDYAPQGRQHFSEAQANACEGEARFMRAAAYYYLASYWHDVPIMENPIAHTEAFNMAPTRFEDVIRYGIRDLEYAAEWLPLADADGRVTRYSALGLLARYYVTLAAYARGGHCTQATMDYYEASGSHDLADILYDLAKEAAGEVILAQNRYGLMEEYEEIFRVQNNNCKEVLFALQPLQGVDSYGMGNSNGSGLCSYTELLNGLSAYNSSYVSYDCLRMLINSGGRSRLRGNVLCPGEFYDYIGTHLVDGGWAAGYKGGQKAAGLETNRKVAFKKQVVGSAEDTNNIAIAGNSGFCTPMLRLAEVYLLYVEACMGTSDELTDRDALKYYDDVRKRGYKMEIESGELTYYDTNYLTRNDLLREFRVEFFMEGLWWPTLVRRSLYDTKWVTDFINNELVIMTEGDEGEQVRSDEWDSNRWYAYYYTINKNTLQAAFSSDSPRQSDGAKLAVRATHTPLAEGDYVHSNTSDDNVWAFSYPEVESTRDPLLNTAPVAYDFNK
;
A
#
# COMPACT_ATOMS: atom_id res chain seq x y z
N MET A 1 -56.03 -24.27 -13.52
CA MET A 1 -55.33 -23.43 -12.51
C MET A 1 -54.76 -24.23 -11.31
N LYS A 2 -54.22 -25.44 -11.48
CA LYS A 2 -53.59 -26.20 -10.36
C LYS A 2 -52.30 -26.96 -10.74
N LYS A 3 -51.60 -26.57 -11.81
CA LYS A 3 -50.31 -27.19 -12.21
C LYS A 3 -49.10 -26.27 -12.16
N ASN A 4 -49.28 -24.96 -11.98
CA ASN A 4 -48.16 -23.98 -11.96
C ASN A 4 -47.77 -23.50 -10.55
N ILE A 5 -48.30 -24.12 -9.49
CA ILE A 5 -47.97 -23.77 -8.09
C ILE A 5 -47.01 -24.81 -7.48
N ILE A 6 -46.89 -26.01 -8.04
CA ILE A 6 -46.03 -27.08 -7.48
C ILE A 6 -44.59 -26.95 -7.99
N LEU A 7 -44.35 -26.38 -9.18
CA LEU A 7 -42.99 -26.18 -9.71
C LEU A 7 -42.25 -25.01 -9.03
N SER A 8 -42.98 -23.98 -8.59
CA SER A 8 -42.45 -22.85 -7.82
C SER A 8 -42.17 -23.20 -6.34
N VAL A 9 -42.78 -24.25 -5.81
CA VAL A 9 -42.56 -24.74 -4.44
C VAL A 9 -41.39 -25.73 -4.38
N VAL A 10 -41.08 -26.44 -5.47
CA VAL A 10 -39.92 -27.35 -5.53
C VAL A 10 -38.61 -26.62 -5.90
N CYS A 11 -38.65 -25.58 -6.74
CA CYS A 11 -37.48 -24.70 -6.94
C CYS A 11 -37.19 -23.79 -5.72
N GLY A 12 -38.19 -23.50 -4.88
CA GLY A 12 -38.02 -22.77 -3.62
C GLY A 12 -37.48 -23.63 -2.46
N MET A 13 -37.63 -24.96 -2.51
CA MET A 13 -37.10 -25.86 -1.47
C MET A 13 -35.67 -26.36 -1.74
N VAL A 14 -35.19 -26.31 -3.00
CA VAL A 14 -33.78 -26.58 -3.31
C VAL A 14 -32.88 -25.34 -3.09
N ALA A 15 -33.46 -24.13 -3.13
CA ALA A 15 -32.77 -22.88 -2.77
C ALA A 15 -32.69 -22.61 -1.25
N MET A 16 -33.36 -23.41 -0.41
CA MET A 16 -33.26 -23.33 1.05
C MET A 16 -32.29 -24.34 1.67
N ALA A 17 -31.68 -25.24 0.88
CA ALA A 17 -30.69 -26.20 1.35
C ALA A 17 -29.23 -25.69 1.23
N SER A 18 -29.01 -24.51 0.66
CA SER A 18 -27.70 -23.83 0.57
C SER A 18 -27.59 -22.61 1.49
N LEU A 19 -28.55 -22.43 2.40
CA LEU A 19 -28.44 -21.53 3.55
C LEU A 19 -28.11 -22.31 4.82
N THR A 20 -27.05 -23.13 4.77
CA THR A 20 -26.25 -23.35 5.98
C THR A 20 -25.55 -22.03 6.27
N SER A 21 -26.29 -21.16 6.94
CA SER A 21 -25.82 -20.07 7.79
C SER A 21 -24.39 -20.34 8.29
N CYS A 22 -23.39 -19.67 7.69
CA CYS A 22 -22.03 -19.54 8.22
C CYS A 22 -21.98 -18.66 9.49
N ASN A 23 -23.02 -18.67 10.34
CA ASN A 23 -22.99 -17.93 11.60
C ASN A 23 -21.95 -18.50 12.58
N ASP A 24 -21.68 -19.82 12.53
CA ASP A 24 -20.68 -20.43 13.42
C ASP A 24 -19.24 -20.28 12.90
N PHE A 25 -19.04 -19.99 11.61
CA PHE A 25 -17.71 -19.75 11.04
C PHE A 25 -17.25 -18.29 11.19
N LEU A 26 -18.19 -17.34 11.24
CA LEU A 26 -17.90 -15.93 11.54
C LEU A 26 -17.52 -15.68 13.00
N GLN A 27 -17.44 -16.73 13.82
CA GLN A 27 -16.87 -16.71 15.18
C GLN A 27 -15.34 -16.91 15.20
N VAL A 28 -14.64 -16.80 14.06
CA VAL A 28 -13.21 -16.48 14.13
C VAL A 28 -13.08 -15.04 14.63
N SER A 29 -12.96 -14.91 15.94
CA SER A 29 -12.60 -13.66 16.58
C SER A 29 -11.20 -13.26 16.08
N ALA A 30 -10.92 -11.95 15.93
CA ALA A 30 -9.56 -11.48 15.71
C ALA A 30 -8.79 -11.64 17.04
N THR A 31 -8.55 -12.88 17.41
CA THR A 31 -7.84 -13.25 18.63
C THR A 31 -6.54 -13.93 18.23
N ASN A 32 -5.58 -13.84 19.15
CA ASN A 32 -4.35 -14.62 19.07
C ASN A 32 -4.61 -16.09 19.43
N GLN A 33 -5.87 -16.52 19.56
CA GLN A 33 -6.25 -17.84 20.02
C GLN A 33 -6.45 -18.78 18.83
N LYS A 34 -5.89 -19.97 18.96
CA LYS A 34 -6.09 -21.08 18.03
C LYS A 34 -7.54 -21.55 18.09
N GLU A 35 -8.09 -21.94 16.94
CA GLU A 35 -9.36 -22.68 16.87
C GLU A 35 -9.13 -24.10 17.43
N MET A 36 -9.34 -24.30 18.74
CA MET A 36 -8.97 -25.55 19.43
C MET A 36 -9.84 -26.77 19.06
N ASP A 37 -11.04 -26.56 18.52
CA ASP A 37 -12.03 -27.63 18.29
C ASP A 37 -12.33 -27.91 16.81
N LYS A 38 -11.63 -27.26 15.85
CA LYS A 38 -11.90 -27.42 14.42
C LYS A 38 -10.84 -28.30 13.74
N SER A 39 -11.22 -29.50 13.32
CA SER A 39 -10.37 -30.35 12.47
C SER A 39 -10.52 -29.94 11.01
N PHE A 40 -9.42 -29.56 10.35
CA PHE A 40 -9.39 -29.20 8.93
C PHE A 40 -9.22 -30.45 8.07
N THR A 41 -10.31 -31.20 7.92
CA THR A 41 -10.29 -32.54 7.29
C THR A 41 -10.64 -32.51 5.81
N THR A 42 -11.16 -31.38 5.31
CA THR A 42 -11.48 -31.20 3.88
C THR A 42 -10.71 -30.01 3.29
N TYR A 43 -10.51 -30.06 1.97
CA TYR A 43 -9.87 -28.96 1.25
C TYR A 43 -10.67 -27.65 1.43
N ASP A 44 -11.98 -27.68 1.29
CA ASP A 44 -12.83 -26.47 1.39
C ASP A 44 -12.75 -25.81 2.77
N GLU A 45 -12.66 -26.59 3.85
CA GLU A 45 -12.47 -26.04 5.21
C GLU A 45 -11.13 -25.27 5.33
N LEU A 46 -10.03 -25.83 4.82
CA LEU A 46 -8.73 -25.16 4.83
C LEU A 46 -8.70 -23.95 3.89
N ARG A 47 -9.43 -24.01 2.78
CA ARG A 47 -9.62 -22.89 1.86
C ARG A 47 -10.38 -21.74 2.52
N LEU A 48 -11.38 -22.04 3.35
CA LEU A 48 -12.06 -21.01 4.13
C LEU A 48 -11.14 -20.39 5.19
N ALA A 49 -10.27 -21.17 5.85
CA ALA A 49 -9.28 -20.63 6.77
C ALA A 49 -8.30 -19.67 6.09
N THR A 50 -7.77 -20.03 4.93
CA THR A 50 -6.89 -19.14 4.15
C THR A 50 -7.62 -17.89 3.64
N ALA A 51 -8.91 -17.98 3.30
CA ALA A 51 -9.70 -16.80 2.89
C ALA A 51 -9.76 -15.72 3.97
N TYR A 52 -9.78 -16.12 5.24
CA TYR A 52 -9.80 -15.19 6.37
C TYR A 52 -8.54 -14.30 6.44
N LEU A 53 -7.40 -14.78 5.94
CA LEU A 53 -6.15 -14.01 5.92
C LEU A 53 -6.20 -12.77 5.04
N TYR A 54 -7.17 -12.66 4.12
CA TYR A 54 -7.29 -11.53 3.19
C TYR A 54 -8.07 -10.35 3.76
N MET A 55 -8.59 -10.44 4.99
CA MET A 55 -9.61 -9.52 5.49
C MET A 55 -9.32 -9.00 6.90
N LYS A 56 -10.11 -9.43 7.89
CA LYS A 56 -10.13 -8.97 9.28
C LYS A 56 -8.78 -8.90 9.99
N PRO A 57 -7.83 -9.85 9.82
CA PRO A 57 -6.50 -9.72 10.41
C PRO A 57 -5.80 -8.40 10.08
N TRP A 58 -6.06 -7.82 8.91
CA TRP A 58 -5.45 -6.58 8.44
C TRP A 58 -6.18 -5.32 8.91
N PHE A 59 -7.37 -5.41 9.51
CA PHE A 59 -8.26 -4.26 9.69
C PHE A 59 -7.65 -3.11 10.51
N GLY A 60 -6.88 -3.43 11.56
CA GLY A 60 -6.20 -2.42 12.39
C GLY A 60 -5.07 -1.69 11.66
N PHE A 61 -4.52 -2.29 10.61
CA PHE A 61 -3.47 -1.72 9.77
C PHE A 61 -4.02 -1.07 8.48
N HIS A 62 -4.78 -1.83 7.69
CA HIS A 62 -5.26 -1.51 6.34
C HIS A 62 -6.02 -0.19 6.23
N SER A 63 -6.72 0.20 7.30
CA SER A 63 -7.50 1.43 7.31
C SER A 63 -6.62 2.67 7.42
N THR A 64 -6.80 3.52 8.42
CA THR A 64 -6.06 4.78 8.57
C THR A 64 -4.53 4.59 8.61
N ARG A 65 -4.03 3.45 9.10
CA ARG A 65 -2.60 3.26 9.40
C ARG A 65 -1.75 3.00 8.16
N LEU A 66 -2.28 2.26 7.17
CA LEU A 66 -1.63 2.09 5.88
C LEU A 66 -1.30 3.45 5.24
N PHE A 67 -2.25 4.38 5.23
CA PHE A 67 -2.06 5.71 4.67
C PHE A 67 -1.24 6.62 5.57
N ALA A 68 -1.39 6.51 6.90
CA ALA A 68 -0.62 7.35 7.82
C ALA A 68 0.87 7.04 7.77
N MET A 69 1.22 5.76 7.81
CA MET A 69 2.60 5.30 7.83
C MET A 69 3.19 5.30 6.40
N GLY A 70 2.40 4.94 5.39
CA GLY A 70 2.84 4.79 4.01
C GLY A 70 2.78 6.06 3.14
N ASP A 71 1.84 6.98 3.41
CA ASP A 71 1.60 8.16 2.56
C ASP A 71 1.76 9.48 3.32
N ALA A 72 1.26 9.60 4.55
CA ALA A 72 1.39 10.83 5.33
C ALA A 72 2.84 11.08 5.75
N ARG A 73 3.56 10.05 6.22
CA ARG A 73 5.00 10.17 6.55
C ARG A 73 5.87 10.55 5.35
N GLY A 74 5.51 10.06 4.15
CA GLY A 74 6.09 10.49 2.87
C GLY A 74 5.53 11.79 2.30
N ASN A 75 4.68 12.50 3.07
CA ASN A 75 4.11 13.78 2.72
C ASN A 75 3.28 13.77 1.42
N ASN A 76 2.56 12.69 1.14
CA ASN A 76 1.45 12.68 0.16
C ASN A 76 0.16 13.23 0.77
N ILE A 77 0.00 13.07 2.08
CA ILE A 77 -1.16 13.52 2.85
C ILE A 77 -0.74 14.69 3.76
N TYR A 78 -1.56 15.74 3.74
CA TYR A 78 -1.53 16.83 4.70
C TYR A 78 -2.62 16.62 5.75
N GLY A 79 -2.20 16.42 7.00
CA GLY A 79 -3.08 16.47 8.18
C GLY A 79 -3.21 17.90 8.68
N ASP A 80 -4.42 18.47 8.62
CA ASP A 80 -4.70 19.75 9.29
C ASP A 80 -4.70 19.54 10.81
N ASN A 81 -4.44 20.59 11.61
CA ASN A 81 -4.84 20.74 13.03
C ASN A 81 -4.13 20.01 14.20
N ASN A 82 -2.88 19.54 14.11
CA ASN A 82 -2.16 18.90 15.25
C ASN A 82 -2.94 17.75 15.94
N ASN A 83 -3.92 17.13 15.26
CA ASN A 83 -4.68 16.01 15.83
C ASN A 83 -3.79 14.76 15.93
N GLU A 84 -3.41 14.41 17.16
CA GLU A 84 -2.57 13.24 17.46
C GLU A 84 -3.19 11.89 17.05
N THR A 85 -4.50 11.83 16.80
CA THR A 85 -5.19 10.61 16.37
C THR A 85 -5.26 10.43 14.85
N GLY A 86 -4.98 11.50 14.10
CA GLY A 86 -5.05 11.55 12.64
C GLY A 86 -3.70 11.35 11.97
N TYR A 87 -3.54 11.97 10.80
CA TYR A 87 -2.34 11.86 9.97
C TYR A 87 -1.19 12.79 10.41
N ALA A 88 -1.48 13.79 11.26
CA ALA A 88 -0.53 14.82 11.63
C ALA A 88 0.78 14.24 12.20
N PRO A 89 0.80 13.40 13.25
CA PRO A 89 2.06 12.94 13.85
C PRO A 89 3.05 12.34 12.85
N TYR A 90 2.53 11.62 11.86
CA TYR A 90 3.31 10.94 10.84
C TYR A 90 3.88 11.91 9.80
N CYS A 91 3.10 12.85 9.26
CA CYS A 91 3.63 13.86 8.33
C CYS A 91 4.47 14.92 9.04
N LEU A 92 4.32 15.07 10.36
CA LEU A 92 5.06 16.02 11.19
C LEU A 92 6.37 15.45 11.77
N PHE A 93 6.59 14.13 11.69
CA PHE A 93 7.68 13.42 12.39
C PHE A 93 7.66 13.70 13.90
N THR A 94 6.46 13.76 14.48
CA THR A 94 6.23 13.93 15.93
C THR A 94 5.56 12.69 16.53
N ASP A 95 5.58 11.58 15.81
CA ASP A 95 5.23 10.27 16.33
C ASP A 95 6.17 9.85 17.47
N LYS A 96 5.64 9.03 18.38
CA LYS A 96 6.26 8.57 19.62
C LYS A 96 5.74 7.15 19.93
N PRO A 97 6.37 6.39 20.83
CA PRO A 97 5.95 5.02 21.16
C PRO A 97 4.45 4.84 21.51
N ASN A 98 3.80 5.89 22.01
CA ASN A 98 2.37 5.88 22.37
C ASN A 98 1.49 6.71 21.44
N THR A 99 1.96 7.03 20.23
CA THR A 99 1.12 7.64 19.19
C THR A 99 -0.12 6.78 18.94
N PRO A 100 -1.34 7.35 19.05
CA PRO A 100 -2.58 6.60 18.87
C PRO A 100 -2.62 5.79 17.57
N GLY A 101 -2.85 4.49 17.72
CA GLY A 101 -2.98 3.52 16.62
C GLY A 101 -1.67 2.94 16.07
N LEU A 102 -0.51 3.32 16.62
CA LEU A 102 0.76 2.62 16.33
C LEU A 102 0.70 1.17 16.83
N ALA A 103 0.19 0.96 18.05
CA ALA A 103 -0.03 -0.37 18.61
C ALA A 103 -1.05 -1.19 17.80
N ASP A 104 -2.11 -0.54 17.28
CA ASP A 104 -3.13 -1.22 16.47
C ASP A 104 -2.56 -1.75 15.16
N ALA A 105 -1.70 -0.95 14.50
CA ALA A 105 -1.00 -1.36 13.28
C ALA A 105 -0.07 -2.56 13.54
N TRP A 106 0.78 -2.47 14.57
CA TRP A 106 1.67 -3.55 14.98
C TRP A 106 0.90 -4.84 15.29
N ASN A 107 -0.12 -4.74 16.13
CA ASN A 107 -0.94 -5.89 16.53
C ASN A 107 -1.66 -6.51 15.33
N SER A 108 -2.21 -5.70 14.43
CA SER A 108 -2.88 -6.19 13.23
C SER A 108 -1.93 -7.01 12.34
N LEU A 109 -0.72 -6.50 12.09
CA LEU A 109 0.28 -7.23 11.28
C LEU A 109 0.71 -8.53 11.95
N TYR A 110 0.91 -8.55 13.27
CA TYR A 110 1.24 -9.79 13.98
C TYR A 110 0.07 -10.76 14.13
N ILE A 111 -1.18 -10.29 14.10
CA ILE A 111 -2.35 -11.16 13.97
C ILE A 111 -2.32 -11.88 12.61
N VAL A 112 -1.96 -11.20 11.51
CA VAL A 112 -1.77 -11.85 10.21
C VAL A 112 -0.71 -12.96 10.31
N VAL A 113 0.46 -12.64 10.89
CA VAL A 113 1.55 -13.61 11.10
C VAL A 113 1.06 -14.82 11.90
N THR A 114 0.42 -14.59 13.05
CA THR A 114 -0.09 -15.63 13.94
C THR A 114 -1.10 -16.54 13.24
N GLN A 115 -2.03 -15.95 12.47
CA GLN A 115 -3.05 -16.72 11.75
C GLN A 115 -2.46 -17.52 10.59
N ALA A 116 -1.46 -16.97 9.90
CA ALA A 116 -0.70 -17.71 8.90
C ALA A 116 0.06 -18.89 9.53
N ASP A 117 0.70 -18.69 10.68
CA ASP A 117 1.43 -19.73 11.39
C ASP A 117 0.54 -20.88 11.85
N TYR A 118 -0.71 -20.62 12.25
CA TYR A 118 -1.66 -21.70 12.54
C TYR A 118 -1.94 -22.56 11.30
N ILE A 119 -2.05 -21.96 10.12
CA ILE A 119 -2.21 -22.71 8.87
C ILE A 119 -0.96 -23.51 8.54
N ILE A 120 0.22 -22.90 8.63
CA ILE A 120 1.51 -23.50 8.26
C ILE A 120 1.87 -24.66 9.19
N ASN A 121 1.76 -24.47 10.49
CA ASN A 121 2.28 -25.42 11.49
C ASN A 121 1.26 -26.47 11.91
N ASP A 122 -0.03 -26.27 11.63
CA ASP A 122 -1.08 -27.18 12.10
C ASP A 122 -2.10 -27.54 11.02
N TYR A 123 -2.81 -26.56 10.45
CA TYR A 123 -3.97 -26.88 9.61
C TYR A 123 -3.58 -27.53 8.27
N ALA A 124 -2.53 -27.05 7.60
CA ALA A 124 -2.04 -27.67 6.37
C ALA A 124 -1.42 -29.07 6.63
N PRO A 125 -0.58 -29.28 7.67
CA PRO A 125 -0.16 -30.62 8.08
C PRO A 125 -1.30 -31.61 8.37
N GLN A 126 -2.38 -31.17 9.03
CA GLN A 126 -3.58 -32.00 9.20
C GLN A 126 -4.23 -32.33 7.86
N GLY A 127 -4.39 -31.31 7.00
CA GLY A 127 -4.99 -31.47 5.68
C GLY A 127 -4.27 -32.50 4.78
N ARG A 128 -2.93 -32.55 4.84
CA ARG A 128 -2.11 -33.57 4.13
C ARG A 128 -2.48 -35.01 4.47
N GLN A 129 -3.12 -35.26 5.62
CA GLN A 129 -3.56 -36.59 6.01
C GLN A 129 -4.90 -36.99 5.39
N HIS A 130 -5.65 -36.03 4.82
CA HIS A 130 -7.03 -36.23 4.37
C HIS A 130 -7.27 -35.92 2.89
N PHE A 131 -6.50 -35.02 2.28
CA PHE A 131 -6.59 -34.67 0.86
C PHE A 131 -5.19 -34.50 0.24
N SER A 132 -5.13 -34.12 -1.05
CA SER A 132 -3.86 -34.16 -1.78
C SER A 132 -2.82 -33.19 -1.20
N GLU A 133 -1.55 -33.61 -1.22
CA GLU A 133 -0.44 -32.80 -0.74
C GLU A 133 -0.32 -31.48 -1.51
N ALA A 134 -0.51 -31.49 -2.83
CA ALA A 134 -0.50 -30.28 -3.64
C ALA A 134 -1.58 -29.26 -3.21
N GLN A 135 -2.78 -29.73 -2.86
CA GLN A 135 -3.84 -28.87 -2.32
C GLN A 135 -3.48 -28.28 -0.96
N ALA A 136 -2.87 -29.07 -0.07
CA ALA A 136 -2.43 -28.59 1.23
C ALA A 136 -1.27 -27.60 1.11
N ASN A 137 -0.30 -27.87 0.23
CA ASN A 137 0.83 -27.00 -0.04
C ASN A 137 0.39 -25.67 -0.68
N ALA A 138 -0.62 -25.67 -1.54
CA ALA A 138 -1.19 -24.43 -2.07
C ALA A 138 -1.80 -23.56 -0.95
N CYS A 139 -2.53 -24.17 0.00
CA CYS A 139 -3.04 -23.45 1.17
C CYS A 139 -1.93 -22.93 2.09
N GLU A 140 -0.87 -23.72 2.28
CA GLU A 140 0.33 -23.26 3.01
C GLU A 140 1.02 -22.10 2.26
N GLY A 141 1.09 -22.16 0.93
CA GLY A 141 1.62 -21.09 0.07
C GLY A 141 0.85 -19.79 0.24
N GLU A 142 -0.48 -19.82 0.34
CA GLU A 142 -1.28 -18.62 0.63
C GLU A 142 -0.97 -18.06 2.03
N ALA A 143 -0.81 -18.92 3.03
CA ALA A 143 -0.48 -18.48 4.37
C ALA A 143 0.92 -17.84 4.44
N ARG A 144 1.92 -18.48 3.82
CA ARG A 144 3.29 -17.95 3.72
C ARG A 144 3.35 -16.64 2.95
N PHE A 145 2.59 -16.51 1.85
CA PHE A 145 2.46 -15.24 1.13
C PHE A 145 1.94 -14.12 2.05
N MET A 146 0.88 -14.39 2.83
CA MET A 146 0.30 -13.40 3.74
C MET A 146 1.24 -13.03 4.89
N ARG A 147 1.97 -14.02 5.43
CA ARG A 147 2.98 -13.81 6.47
C ARG A 147 4.11 -12.94 5.94
N ALA A 148 4.61 -13.21 4.73
CA ALA A 148 5.58 -12.35 4.06
C ALA A 148 5.01 -10.94 3.84
N ALA A 149 3.81 -10.79 3.29
CA ALA A 149 3.19 -9.48 3.10
C ALA A 149 3.13 -8.66 4.41
N ALA A 150 2.81 -9.29 5.54
CA ALA A 150 2.79 -8.63 6.85
C ALA A 150 4.20 -8.24 7.33
N TYR A 151 5.17 -9.16 7.20
CA TYR A 151 6.57 -8.89 7.56
C TYR A 151 7.20 -7.78 6.72
N TYR A 152 6.81 -7.63 5.46
CA TYR A 152 7.30 -6.52 4.63
C TYR A 152 6.95 -5.17 5.24
N TYR A 153 5.69 -4.99 5.68
CA TYR A 153 5.26 -3.75 6.33
C TYR A 153 5.89 -3.60 7.72
N LEU A 154 6.01 -4.67 8.50
CA LEU A 154 6.70 -4.63 9.80
C LEU A 154 8.15 -4.15 9.62
N ALA A 155 8.92 -4.74 8.70
CA ALA A 155 10.30 -4.36 8.44
C ALA A 155 10.41 -2.96 7.81
N SER A 156 9.48 -2.57 6.94
CA SER A 156 9.51 -1.23 6.29
C SER A 156 9.22 -0.08 7.26
N TYR A 157 8.55 -0.36 8.37
CA TYR A 157 8.15 0.66 9.34
C TYR A 157 8.95 0.59 10.64
N TRP A 158 9.33 -0.59 11.11
CA TRP A 158 10.09 -0.78 12.34
C TRP A 158 11.50 -1.33 12.12
N HIS A 159 11.94 -1.57 10.88
CA HIS A 159 13.26 -2.09 10.57
C HIS A 159 13.52 -3.50 11.15
N ASP A 160 13.98 -3.57 12.40
CA ASP A 160 14.19 -4.83 13.12
C ASP A 160 12.91 -5.22 13.86
N VAL A 161 12.47 -6.47 13.72
CA VAL A 161 11.23 -6.95 14.34
C VAL A 161 11.35 -8.43 14.71
N PRO A 162 10.67 -8.91 15.77
CA PRO A 162 10.69 -10.32 16.10
C PRO A 162 10.09 -11.23 15.02
N ILE A 163 10.81 -12.31 14.66
CA ILE A 163 10.24 -13.41 13.86
C ILE A 163 9.49 -14.37 14.79
N MET A 164 8.22 -14.61 14.50
CA MET A 164 7.38 -15.61 15.15
C MET A 164 7.25 -16.82 14.24
N GLU A 165 7.57 -18.00 14.77
CA GLU A 165 7.50 -19.26 14.02
C GLU A 165 6.38 -20.17 14.50
N ASN A 166 6.07 -20.16 15.81
CA ASN A 166 5.07 -21.04 16.39
C ASN A 166 4.28 -20.36 17.52
N PRO A 167 3.08 -19.82 17.24
CA PRO A 167 2.28 -19.12 18.23
C PRO A 167 1.89 -19.96 19.46
N ILE A 168 1.83 -21.30 19.34
CA ILE A 168 1.50 -22.20 20.46
C ILE A 168 2.66 -22.33 21.44
N ALA A 169 3.90 -22.28 20.97
CA ALA A 169 5.09 -22.32 21.83
C ALA A 169 5.25 -21.02 22.66
N HIS A 170 4.42 -20.00 22.39
CA HIS A 170 4.58 -18.65 22.88
C HIS A 170 3.47 -18.19 23.85
N THR A 171 2.61 -19.10 24.34
CA THR A 171 1.49 -18.76 25.23
C THR A 171 1.88 -18.56 26.71
N GLU A 172 3.08 -18.95 27.15
CA GLU A 172 3.44 -18.97 28.59
C GLU A 172 4.42 -17.87 29.07
N ALA A 173 5.26 -17.30 28.20
CA ALA A 173 6.07 -16.10 28.49
C ALA A 173 6.66 -15.54 27.18
N PHE A 174 6.16 -14.40 26.71
CA PHE A 174 6.55 -13.80 25.44
C PHE A 174 7.62 -12.73 25.65
N ASN A 175 8.88 -13.17 25.66
CA ASN A 175 10.01 -12.26 25.51
C ASN A 175 10.83 -12.67 24.29
N MET A 176 10.75 -11.91 23.20
CA MET A 176 11.51 -12.12 21.98
C MET A 176 12.33 -10.88 21.65
N ALA A 177 13.64 -11.10 21.46
CA ALA A 177 14.49 -10.06 20.91
C ALA A 177 14.07 -9.76 19.45
N PRO A 178 14.20 -8.50 18.99
CA PRO A 178 13.99 -8.20 17.58
C PRO A 178 14.98 -8.98 16.72
N THR A 179 14.58 -9.37 15.52
CA THR A 179 15.47 -10.01 14.54
C THR A 179 15.98 -8.95 13.57
N ARG A 180 17.23 -9.08 13.14
CA ARG A 180 17.86 -8.17 12.17
C ARG A 180 17.00 -8.02 10.90
N PHE A 181 16.90 -6.79 10.38
CA PHE A 181 16.18 -6.46 9.15
C PHE A 181 16.51 -7.41 7.98
N GLU A 182 17.81 -7.68 7.71
CA GLU A 182 18.20 -8.59 6.63
C GLU A 182 17.61 -9.99 6.77
N ASP A 183 17.48 -10.49 8.00
CA ASP A 183 16.95 -11.82 8.28
C ASP A 183 15.43 -11.84 8.16
N VAL A 184 14.73 -10.78 8.58
CA VAL A 184 13.29 -10.62 8.36
C VAL A 184 12.96 -10.58 6.86
N ILE A 185 13.76 -9.86 6.07
CA ILE A 185 13.61 -9.81 4.61
C ILE A 185 13.88 -11.20 4.00
N ARG A 186 14.95 -11.89 4.40
CA ARG A 186 15.25 -13.26 3.92
C ARG A 186 14.20 -14.29 4.34
N TYR A 187 13.60 -14.14 5.51
CA TYR A 187 12.49 -14.98 5.96
C TYR A 187 11.27 -14.85 5.05
N GLY A 188 10.94 -13.61 4.66
CA GLY A 188 9.90 -13.35 3.67
C GLY A 188 10.23 -13.89 2.27
N ILE A 189 11.49 -13.78 1.82
CA ILE A 189 11.96 -14.40 0.56
C ILE A 189 11.69 -15.91 0.57
N ARG A 190 12.12 -16.61 1.62
CA ARG A 190 11.88 -18.06 1.79
C ARG A 190 10.40 -18.42 1.71
N ASP A 191 9.54 -17.62 2.35
CA ASP A 191 8.09 -17.82 2.33
C ASP A 191 7.50 -17.61 0.93
N LEU A 192 7.99 -16.61 0.19
CA LEU A 192 7.52 -16.30 -1.16
C LEU A 192 8.05 -17.26 -2.21
N GLU A 193 9.26 -17.81 -2.05
CA GLU A 193 9.79 -18.89 -2.89
C GLU A 193 8.91 -20.14 -2.77
N TYR A 194 8.56 -20.55 -1.54
CA TYR A 194 7.60 -21.63 -1.32
C TYR A 194 6.24 -21.31 -1.96
N ALA A 195 5.73 -20.10 -1.74
CA ALA A 195 4.45 -19.69 -2.33
C ALA A 195 4.49 -19.71 -3.87
N ALA A 196 5.58 -19.27 -4.50
CA ALA A 196 5.75 -19.31 -5.94
C ALA A 196 5.82 -20.74 -6.50
N GLU A 197 6.39 -21.68 -5.75
CA GLU A 197 6.43 -23.09 -6.12
C GLU A 197 5.04 -23.74 -6.07
N TRP A 198 4.27 -23.48 -5.01
CA TRP A 198 3.07 -24.28 -4.69
C TRP A 198 1.73 -23.60 -5.01
N LEU A 199 1.70 -22.27 -5.16
CA LEU A 199 0.46 -21.59 -5.58
C LEU A 199 0.13 -21.93 -7.04
N PRO A 200 -1.17 -22.05 -7.37
CA PRO A 200 -1.58 -22.29 -8.74
C PRO A 200 -1.28 -21.08 -9.63
N LEU A 201 -1.14 -21.32 -10.94
CA LEU A 201 -1.01 -20.26 -11.95
C LEU A 201 -2.27 -19.38 -12.07
N ALA A 202 -3.44 -19.95 -11.75
CA ALA A 202 -4.72 -19.25 -11.72
C ALA A 202 -5.62 -19.85 -10.64
N ASP A 203 -6.38 -18.99 -9.98
CA ASP A 203 -7.39 -19.34 -8.97
C ASP A 203 -8.60 -18.40 -9.10
N ALA A 204 -9.59 -18.59 -8.23
CA ALA A 204 -10.71 -17.67 -8.03
C ALA A 204 -10.23 -16.22 -7.83
N ASP A 205 -10.97 -15.28 -8.39
CA ASP A 205 -10.63 -13.86 -8.28
C ASP A 205 -10.52 -13.43 -6.81
N GLY A 206 -9.47 -12.65 -6.51
CA GLY A 206 -9.14 -12.19 -5.17
C GLY A 206 -8.17 -13.07 -4.40
N ARG A 207 -7.86 -14.28 -4.87
CA ARG A 207 -6.81 -15.13 -4.27
C ARG A 207 -5.47 -14.94 -4.94
N VAL A 208 -4.42 -15.12 -4.14
CA VAL A 208 -3.04 -15.01 -4.63
C VAL A 208 -2.68 -16.23 -5.48
N THR A 209 -1.86 -15.99 -6.50
CA THR A 209 -1.35 -17.00 -7.42
C THR A 209 0.18 -17.04 -7.33
N ARG A 210 0.80 -17.98 -8.06
CA ARG A 210 2.26 -17.98 -8.25
C ARG A 210 2.78 -16.59 -8.68
N TYR A 211 2.07 -15.91 -9.57
CA TYR A 211 2.50 -14.60 -10.07
C TYR A 211 2.31 -13.49 -9.02
N SER A 212 1.34 -13.61 -8.12
CA SER A 212 1.25 -12.74 -6.94
C SER A 212 2.49 -12.91 -6.05
N ALA A 213 2.89 -14.17 -5.79
CA ALA A 213 4.08 -14.47 -5.01
C ALA A 213 5.37 -13.94 -5.67
N LEU A 214 5.55 -14.16 -6.97
CA LEU A 214 6.71 -13.65 -7.72
C LEU A 214 6.75 -12.12 -7.76
N GLY A 215 5.60 -11.45 -7.91
CA GLY A 215 5.54 -9.99 -7.90
C GLY A 215 5.92 -9.40 -6.54
N LEU A 216 5.48 -10.02 -5.43
CA LEU A 216 5.91 -9.62 -4.09
C LEU A 216 7.37 -10.01 -3.82
N LEU A 217 7.83 -11.15 -4.35
CA LEU A 217 9.22 -11.60 -4.24
C LEU A 217 10.19 -10.62 -4.92
N ALA A 218 9.83 -10.08 -6.08
CA ALA A 218 10.61 -9.02 -6.73
C ALA A 218 10.77 -7.79 -5.83
N ARG A 219 9.72 -7.39 -5.09
CA ARG A 219 9.80 -6.29 -4.11
C ARG A 219 10.81 -6.62 -3.00
N TYR A 220 10.78 -7.85 -2.48
CA TYR A 220 11.71 -8.32 -1.47
C TYR A 220 13.16 -8.34 -1.94
N TYR A 221 13.42 -8.86 -3.14
CA TYR A 221 14.77 -8.87 -3.71
C TYR A 221 15.30 -7.46 -3.96
N VAL A 222 14.49 -6.54 -4.51
CA VAL A 222 14.90 -5.12 -4.67
C VAL A 222 15.19 -4.45 -3.32
N THR A 223 14.45 -4.79 -2.27
CA THR A 223 14.70 -4.28 -0.91
C THR A 223 16.01 -4.82 -0.34
N LEU A 224 16.28 -6.13 -0.45
CA LEU A 224 17.53 -6.71 0.03
C LEU A 224 18.73 -6.24 -0.82
N ALA A 225 18.54 -6.04 -2.13
CA ALA A 225 19.56 -5.49 -3.02
C ALA A 225 19.94 -4.06 -2.62
N ALA A 226 18.96 -3.22 -2.27
CA ALA A 226 19.21 -1.88 -1.75
C ALA A 226 19.98 -1.91 -0.41
N TYR A 227 19.64 -2.83 0.49
CA TYR A 227 20.36 -3.04 1.76
C TYR A 227 21.81 -3.51 1.54
N ALA A 228 22.01 -4.43 0.59
CA ALA A 228 23.33 -4.89 0.17
C ALA A 228 24.15 -3.77 -0.48
N ARG A 229 23.54 -2.96 -1.36
CA ARG A 229 24.19 -1.79 -2.01
C ARG A 229 24.72 -0.79 -0.97
N GLY A 230 24.03 -0.64 0.15
CA GLY A 230 24.46 0.17 1.30
C GLY A 230 25.58 -0.43 2.15
N GLY A 231 25.96 -1.68 1.91
CA GLY A 231 26.97 -2.39 2.70
C GLY A 231 26.46 -2.90 4.04
N HIS A 232 25.15 -3.10 4.20
CA HIS A 232 24.54 -3.46 5.49
C HIS A 232 24.36 -4.98 5.70
N CYS A 233 24.39 -5.78 4.64
CA CYS A 233 24.29 -7.24 4.75
C CYS A 233 25.50 -7.86 5.46
N THR A 234 25.27 -8.87 6.28
CA THR A 234 26.36 -9.59 6.95
C THR A 234 27.08 -10.59 6.06
N GLN A 235 28.27 -11.03 6.50
CA GLN A 235 29.06 -12.04 5.80
C GLN A 235 28.27 -13.34 5.59
N ALA A 236 27.46 -13.77 6.56
CA ALA A 236 26.63 -14.96 6.41
C ALA A 236 25.62 -14.84 5.26
N THR A 237 25.05 -13.65 5.04
CA THR A 237 24.17 -13.38 3.90
C THR A 237 24.95 -13.40 2.58
N MET A 238 26.13 -12.77 2.54
CA MET A 238 26.99 -12.80 1.35
C MET A 238 27.42 -14.23 1.00
N ASP A 239 27.83 -15.03 1.98
CA ASP A 239 28.23 -16.43 1.80
C ASP A 239 27.06 -17.29 1.27
N TYR A 240 25.84 -17.05 1.79
CA TYR A 240 24.64 -17.77 1.33
C TYR A 240 24.35 -17.56 -0.16
N TYR A 241 24.54 -16.33 -0.66
CA TYR A 241 24.37 -15.99 -2.08
C TYR A 241 25.66 -16.15 -2.90
N GLU A 242 26.73 -16.71 -2.32
CA GLU A 242 28.05 -16.85 -2.95
C GLU A 242 28.65 -15.53 -3.46
N ALA A 243 28.30 -14.41 -2.81
CA ALA A 243 28.73 -13.08 -3.21
C ALA A 243 30.14 -12.74 -2.69
N SER A 244 30.95 -12.12 -3.55
CA SER A 244 32.32 -11.68 -3.23
C SER A 244 32.38 -10.38 -2.40
N GLY A 245 31.26 -9.66 -2.29
CA GLY A 245 31.13 -8.44 -1.52
C GLY A 245 29.74 -7.82 -1.66
N SER A 246 29.51 -6.68 -1.00
CA SER A 246 28.16 -6.11 -0.89
C SER A 246 27.58 -5.60 -2.22
N HIS A 247 28.41 -5.06 -3.12
CA HIS A 247 27.95 -4.66 -4.46
C HIS A 247 27.63 -5.86 -5.36
N ASP A 248 28.44 -6.91 -5.29
CA ASP A 248 28.20 -8.17 -6.01
C ASP A 248 26.90 -8.83 -5.51
N LEU A 249 26.68 -8.86 -4.19
CA LEU A 249 25.42 -9.30 -3.61
C LEU A 249 24.23 -8.47 -4.11
N ALA A 250 24.39 -7.14 -4.19
CA ALA A 250 23.33 -6.27 -4.70
C ALA A 250 22.99 -6.60 -6.16
N ASP A 251 23.99 -6.80 -7.02
CA ASP A 251 23.79 -7.16 -8.43
C ASP A 251 23.08 -8.52 -8.56
N ILE A 252 23.51 -9.56 -7.79
CA ILE A 252 22.84 -10.87 -7.75
C ILE A 252 21.35 -10.73 -7.37
N LEU A 253 21.06 -9.94 -6.34
CA LEU A 253 19.69 -9.75 -5.86
C LEU A 253 18.84 -8.93 -6.85
N TYR A 254 19.43 -7.95 -7.55
CA TYR A 254 18.72 -7.26 -8.63
C TYR A 254 18.43 -8.19 -9.81
N ASP A 255 19.33 -9.11 -10.16
CA ASP A 255 19.08 -10.11 -11.18
C ASP A 255 17.94 -11.06 -10.78
N LEU A 256 17.91 -11.53 -9.52
CA LEU A 256 16.78 -12.32 -9.00
C LEU A 256 15.45 -11.55 -9.02
N ALA A 257 15.47 -10.25 -8.70
CA ALA A 257 14.29 -9.40 -8.82
C ALA A 257 13.82 -9.27 -10.28
N LYS A 258 14.76 -9.09 -11.20
CA LYS A 258 14.49 -9.01 -12.64
C LYS A 258 13.88 -10.31 -13.16
N GLU A 259 14.37 -11.47 -12.72
CA GLU A 259 13.81 -12.78 -13.06
C GLU A 259 12.39 -12.94 -12.52
N ALA A 260 12.17 -12.69 -11.23
CA ALA A 260 10.86 -12.82 -10.60
C ALA A 260 9.81 -11.88 -11.24
N ALA A 261 10.14 -10.60 -11.41
CA ALA A 261 9.26 -9.65 -12.08
C ALA A 261 9.08 -9.99 -13.57
N GLY A 262 10.15 -10.40 -14.25
CA GLY A 262 10.13 -10.80 -15.65
C GLY A 262 9.19 -11.99 -15.90
N GLU A 263 9.17 -12.98 -15.01
CA GLU A 263 8.24 -14.11 -15.12
C GLU A 263 6.77 -13.66 -15.01
N VAL A 264 6.46 -12.73 -14.10
CA VAL A 264 5.12 -12.14 -14.00
C VAL A 264 4.74 -11.35 -15.26
N ILE A 265 5.69 -10.71 -15.91
CA ILE A 265 5.44 -9.87 -17.09
C ILE A 265 5.32 -10.73 -18.36
N LEU A 266 6.15 -11.77 -18.50
CA LEU A 266 6.37 -12.49 -19.76
C LEU A 266 5.74 -13.88 -19.80
N ALA A 267 5.58 -14.55 -18.65
CA ALA A 267 5.21 -15.96 -18.59
C ALA A 267 3.72 -16.21 -18.30
N GLN A 268 2.88 -15.17 -18.38
CA GLN A 268 1.46 -15.24 -18.05
C GLN A 268 0.62 -14.31 -18.95
N ASN A 269 -0.68 -14.58 -19.04
CA ASN A 269 -1.63 -13.78 -19.83
C ASN A 269 -2.85 -13.27 -19.04
N ARG A 270 -2.93 -13.57 -17.73
CA ARG A 270 -4.01 -13.16 -16.83
C ARG A 270 -3.91 -11.68 -16.45
N TYR A 271 -2.72 -11.23 -16.08
CA TYR A 271 -2.49 -9.88 -15.60
C TYR A 271 -2.06 -8.95 -16.73
N GLY A 272 -2.56 -7.72 -16.68
CA GLY A 272 -2.25 -6.63 -17.61
C GLY A 272 -2.59 -5.29 -16.97
N LEU A 273 -2.00 -4.20 -17.46
CA LEU A 273 -2.45 -2.86 -17.04
C LEU A 273 -3.91 -2.65 -17.48
N MET A 274 -4.72 -2.07 -16.60
CA MET A 274 -6.02 -1.52 -16.96
C MET A 274 -5.81 -0.37 -17.94
N GLU A 275 -6.66 -0.33 -18.96
CA GLU A 275 -6.63 0.70 -20.01
C GLU A 275 -6.80 2.09 -19.41
N GLU A 276 -7.73 2.24 -18.47
CA GLU A 276 -8.00 3.47 -17.74
C GLU A 276 -7.56 3.36 -16.29
N TYR A 277 -6.74 4.32 -15.84
CA TYR A 277 -6.21 4.30 -14.48
C TYR A 277 -7.32 4.42 -13.44
N GLU A 278 -8.27 5.32 -13.67
CA GLU A 278 -9.32 5.59 -12.69
C GLU A 278 -10.29 4.42 -12.47
N GLU A 279 -10.33 3.47 -13.41
CA GLU A 279 -11.15 2.27 -13.34
C GLU A 279 -10.65 1.23 -12.36
N ILE A 280 -9.34 1.21 -12.06
CA ILE A 280 -8.75 0.33 -11.04
C ILE A 280 -9.44 0.53 -9.69
N PHE A 281 -9.83 1.78 -9.39
CA PHE A 281 -10.33 2.21 -8.09
C PHE A 281 -11.85 2.30 -8.04
N ARG A 282 -12.54 1.38 -8.72
CA ARG A 282 -14.00 1.22 -8.72
C ARG A 282 -14.35 -0.16 -8.17
N VAL A 283 -15.41 -0.25 -7.36
CA VAL A 283 -15.85 -1.52 -6.75
C VAL A 283 -16.18 -2.57 -7.81
N GLN A 284 -16.75 -2.14 -8.94
CA GLN A 284 -17.08 -2.97 -10.09
C GLN A 284 -15.87 -3.67 -10.71
N ASN A 285 -14.66 -3.12 -10.49
CA ASN A 285 -13.40 -3.60 -11.02
C ASN A 285 -12.49 -4.17 -9.92
N ASN A 286 -13.06 -4.51 -8.75
CA ASN A 286 -12.34 -5.29 -7.74
C ASN A 286 -11.71 -6.53 -8.40
N ASN A 287 -10.45 -6.82 -8.06
CA ASN A 287 -9.70 -7.95 -8.60
C ASN A 287 -9.53 -7.92 -10.13
N CYS A 288 -9.55 -6.73 -10.75
CA CYS A 288 -9.26 -6.58 -12.18
C CYS A 288 -7.87 -7.13 -12.55
N LYS A 289 -7.63 -7.27 -13.85
CA LYS A 289 -6.38 -7.81 -14.43
C LYS A 289 -5.10 -7.08 -14.00
N GLU A 290 -5.18 -5.88 -13.43
CA GLU A 290 -3.97 -5.20 -12.92
C GLU A 290 -3.63 -5.55 -11.48
N VAL A 291 -4.56 -6.12 -10.70
CA VAL A 291 -4.41 -6.35 -9.27
C VAL A 291 -3.96 -7.79 -9.03
N LEU A 292 -2.71 -7.97 -8.60
CA LEU A 292 -2.15 -9.28 -8.28
C LEU A 292 -2.52 -9.74 -6.87
N PHE A 293 -2.65 -8.78 -5.95
CA PHE A 293 -3.11 -9.02 -4.58
C PHE A 293 -3.84 -7.80 -4.06
N ALA A 294 -5.00 -8.04 -3.44
CA ALA A 294 -5.77 -7.05 -2.70
C ALA A 294 -6.37 -7.67 -1.43
N LEU A 295 -6.59 -6.83 -0.42
CA LEU A 295 -7.40 -7.19 0.73
C LEU A 295 -8.87 -7.25 0.34
N GLN A 296 -9.56 -8.29 0.81
CA GLN A 296 -10.90 -8.71 0.36
C GLN A 296 -11.94 -8.45 1.46
N PRO A 297 -12.51 -7.23 1.57
CA PRO A 297 -13.61 -7.02 2.51
C PRO A 297 -14.82 -7.86 2.12
N LEU A 298 -15.60 -8.29 3.11
CA LEU A 298 -16.91 -8.90 2.84
C LEU A 298 -17.88 -7.81 2.36
N GLN A 299 -18.21 -7.84 1.09
CA GLN A 299 -19.10 -6.86 0.45
C GLN A 299 -20.52 -6.92 1.04
N GLY A 300 -21.10 -5.75 1.33
CA GLY A 300 -22.46 -5.64 1.87
C GLY A 300 -22.65 -6.16 3.30
N VAL A 301 -21.56 -6.44 4.03
CA VAL A 301 -21.60 -6.92 5.43
C VAL A 301 -21.26 -5.79 6.40
N ASP A 302 -22.08 -5.62 7.44
CA ASP A 302 -21.96 -4.55 8.46
C ASP A 302 -21.17 -4.96 9.71
N SER A 303 -20.64 -6.18 9.72
CA SER A 303 -19.82 -6.69 10.82
C SER A 303 -18.52 -5.89 10.93
N TYR A 304 -18.30 -5.31 12.11
CA TYR A 304 -17.10 -4.53 12.40
C TYR A 304 -15.83 -5.35 12.14
N GLY A 305 -14.88 -4.74 11.42
CA GLY A 305 -13.61 -5.39 11.07
C GLY A 305 -13.65 -6.27 9.83
N MET A 306 -14.84 -6.56 9.27
CA MET A 306 -14.98 -7.41 8.07
C MET A 306 -15.10 -6.62 6.78
N GLY A 307 -15.36 -5.30 6.87
CA GLY A 307 -15.55 -4.39 5.75
C GLY A 307 -14.36 -3.48 5.49
N ASN A 308 -14.44 -2.69 4.41
CA ASN A 308 -13.48 -1.62 4.11
C ASN A 308 -14.05 -0.26 4.54
N SER A 309 -13.50 0.32 5.60
CA SER A 309 -13.95 1.61 6.14
C SER A 309 -13.36 2.84 5.42
N ASN A 310 -12.45 2.65 4.45
CA ASN A 310 -11.71 3.73 3.79
C ASN A 310 -12.62 4.70 3.05
N GLY A 311 -13.73 4.23 2.45
CA GLY A 311 -14.69 5.10 1.76
C GLY A 311 -15.22 6.21 2.67
N SER A 312 -15.53 5.90 3.93
CA SER A 312 -15.96 6.89 4.92
C SER A 312 -14.79 7.68 5.52
N GLY A 313 -13.67 7.02 5.80
CA GLY A 313 -12.51 7.60 6.45
C GLY A 313 -11.64 8.51 5.58
N LEU A 314 -11.75 8.40 4.25
CA LEU A 314 -11.00 9.20 3.28
C LEU A 314 -11.86 10.22 2.53
N CYS A 315 -13.19 10.08 2.56
CA CYS A 315 -14.08 11.03 1.92
C CYS A 315 -14.26 12.30 2.76
N SER A 316 -14.05 13.46 2.13
CA SER A 316 -14.25 14.79 2.74
C SER A 316 -15.65 15.38 2.47
N TYR A 317 -16.47 14.73 1.65
CA TYR A 317 -17.74 15.27 1.17
C TYR A 317 -18.90 14.32 1.50
N THR A 318 -19.75 14.70 2.45
CA THR A 318 -20.92 13.90 2.84
C THR A 318 -21.91 13.76 1.69
N GLU A 319 -22.06 14.80 0.87
CA GLU A 319 -22.94 14.80 -0.30
C GLU A 319 -22.51 13.76 -1.33
N LEU A 320 -21.21 13.45 -1.43
CA LEU A 320 -20.68 12.45 -2.36
C LEU A 320 -21.12 11.02 -1.98
N LEU A 321 -21.34 10.74 -0.69
CA LEU A 321 -21.67 9.39 -0.21
C LEU A 321 -23.17 9.14 0.01
N ASN A 322 -24.03 10.11 -0.31
CA ASN A 322 -25.50 9.99 -0.26
C ASN A 322 -26.06 9.35 1.03
N GLY A 323 -25.75 9.94 2.19
CA GLY A 323 -26.28 9.46 3.48
C GLY A 323 -25.40 8.44 4.21
N LEU A 324 -24.33 7.93 3.57
CA LEU A 324 -23.25 7.28 4.30
C LEU A 324 -22.33 8.33 4.95
N SER A 325 -21.69 7.96 6.06
CA SER A 325 -20.81 8.87 6.80
C SER A 325 -19.53 9.19 6.03
N ALA A 326 -19.16 10.47 6.00
CA ALA A 326 -17.86 10.99 5.55
C ALA A 326 -17.26 11.82 6.69
N TYR A 327 -16.01 11.56 7.06
CA TYR A 327 -15.38 12.24 8.20
C TYR A 327 -13.88 12.55 8.00
N ASN A 328 -13.39 12.52 6.76
CA ASN A 328 -12.02 12.90 6.48
C ASN A 328 -11.81 14.43 6.56
N SER A 329 -10.83 14.84 7.35
CA SER A 329 -10.38 16.24 7.46
C SER A 329 -8.99 16.48 6.88
N SER A 330 -8.39 15.47 6.24
CA SER A 330 -7.06 15.54 5.64
C SER A 330 -7.11 15.60 4.13
N TYR A 331 -6.06 16.11 3.51
CA TYR A 331 -6.05 16.49 2.11
C TYR A 331 -4.74 16.10 1.44
N VAL A 332 -4.69 16.21 0.12
CA VAL A 332 -3.45 16.04 -0.62
C VAL A 332 -2.48 17.15 -0.21
N SER A 333 -1.22 16.82 0.05
CA SER A 333 -0.19 17.83 0.29
C SER A 333 0.04 18.65 -0.98
N TYR A 334 0.46 19.90 -0.81
CA TYR A 334 0.69 20.79 -1.94
C TYR A 334 1.75 20.28 -2.91
N ASP A 335 2.88 19.78 -2.44
CA ASP A 335 3.95 19.29 -3.31
C ASP A 335 3.50 18.06 -4.11
N CYS A 336 2.76 17.14 -3.48
CA CYS A 336 2.18 15.99 -4.15
C CYS A 336 1.16 16.43 -5.21
N LEU A 337 0.25 17.35 -4.85
CA LEU A 337 -0.74 17.89 -5.78
C LEU A 337 -0.09 18.63 -6.96
N ARG A 338 0.93 19.46 -6.69
CA ARG A 338 1.70 20.19 -7.71
C ARG A 338 2.43 19.20 -8.61
N MET A 339 3.00 18.14 -8.06
CA MET A 339 3.62 17.08 -8.84
C MET A 339 2.59 16.37 -9.73
N LEU A 340 1.42 15.99 -9.18
CA LEU A 340 0.36 15.33 -9.94
C LEU A 340 -0.16 16.20 -11.09
N ILE A 341 -0.32 17.51 -10.88
CA ILE A 341 -0.80 18.43 -11.91
C ILE A 341 0.29 18.75 -12.94
N ASN A 342 1.52 19.04 -12.50
CA ASN A 342 2.61 19.46 -13.40
C ASN A 342 3.31 18.30 -14.09
N SER A 343 3.27 17.08 -13.53
CA SER A 343 3.69 15.91 -14.29
C SER A 343 2.74 15.64 -15.45
N GLY A 344 1.50 16.12 -15.41
CA GLY A 344 0.46 15.72 -16.36
C GLY A 344 -0.02 14.29 -16.06
N GLY A 345 -0.73 13.68 -17.00
CA GLY A 345 -1.33 12.37 -16.79
C GLY A 345 -2.72 12.50 -16.18
N ARG A 346 -3.64 13.08 -16.94
CA ARG A 346 -4.99 13.45 -16.49
C ARG A 346 -5.82 12.24 -16.06
N SER A 347 -5.65 11.08 -16.70
CA SER A 347 -6.29 9.82 -16.28
C SER A 347 -5.84 9.44 -14.85
N ARG A 348 -4.56 9.62 -14.54
CA ARG A 348 -4.02 9.40 -13.18
C ARG A 348 -4.43 10.45 -12.18
N LEU A 349 -4.38 11.72 -12.56
CA LEU A 349 -4.80 12.82 -11.70
C LEU A 349 -6.24 12.60 -11.21
N ARG A 350 -7.16 12.30 -12.13
CA ARG A 350 -8.56 11.96 -11.80
C ARG A 350 -8.69 10.68 -10.97
N GLY A 351 -7.88 9.67 -11.22
CA GLY A 351 -7.88 8.47 -10.39
C GLY A 351 -7.49 8.73 -8.92
N ASN A 352 -6.56 9.67 -8.72
CA ASN A 352 -5.92 9.94 -7.43
C ASN A 352 -6.70 10.95 -6.58
N VAL A 353 -7.12 12.08 -7.15
CA VAL A 353 -7.62 13.24 -6.38
C VAL A 353 -8.89 13.82 -7.01
N LEU A 354 -9.76 14.43 -6.20
CA LEU A 354 -10.91 15.19 -6.71
C LEU A 354 -10.43 16.56 -7.20
N CYS A 355 -9.75 16.55 -8.35
CA CYS A 355 -9.10 17.72 -8.92
C CYS A 355 -10.13 18.79 -9.34
N PRO A 356 -10.03 20.03 -8.84
CA PRO A 356 -10.98 21.11 -9.16
C PRO A 356 -11.08 21.37 -10.66
N GLY A 357 -12.31 21.50 -11.16
CA GLY A 357 -12.58 21.66 -12.59
C GLY A 357 -12.84 20.35 -13.33
N GLU A 358 -12.43 19.21 -12.77
CA GLU A 358 -12.74 17.89 -13.33
C GLU A 358 -14.17 17.45 -12.99
N PHE A 359 -14.73 16.64 -13.90
CA PHE A 359 -16.02 16.00 -13.73
C PHE A 359 -15.86 14.48 -13.73
N TYR A 360 -16.48 13.83 -12.76
CA TYR A 360 -16.44 12.38 -12.54
C TYR A 360 -17.86 11.85 -12.72
N ASP A 361 -18.12 11.19 -13.83
CA ASP A 361 -19.44 10.66 -14.21
C ASP A 361 -19.79 9.32 -13.57
N TYR A 362 -18.90 8.78 -12.72
CA TYR A 362 -19.03 7.46 -12.09
C TYR A 362 -19.10 7.52 -10.55
N ILE A 363 -19.05 8.71 -9.96
CA ILE A 363 -19.28 8.93 -8.52
C ILE A 363 -20.16 10.16 -8.34
N GLY A 364 -20.97 10.20 -7.28
CA GLY A 364 -21.96 11.27 -7.10
C GLY A 364 -23.07 11.21 -8.15
N THR A 365 -23.40 10.03 -8.68
CA THR A 365 -24.39 9.86 -9.75
C THR A 365 -25.82 10.21 -9.31
N HIS A 366 -26.08 10.22 -8.01
CA HIS A 366 -27.34 10.70 -7.40
C HIS A 366 -27.49 12.22 -7.41
N LEU A 367 -26.42 12.98 -7.71
CA LEU A 367 -26.48 14.43 -7.80
C LEU A 367 -27.18 14.90 -9.07
N VAL A 368 -27.64 16.15 -9.07
CA VAL A 368 -28.40 16.75 -10.20
C VAL A 368 -27.64 16.69 -11.53
N ASP A 369 -26.30 16.77 -11.48
CA ASP A 369 -25.45 16.76 -12.66
C ASP A 369 -25.13 15.33 -13.15
N GLY A 370 -25.62 14.29 -12.47
CA GLY A 370 -25.38 12.88 -12.82
C GLY A 370 -23.93 12.42 -12.59
N GLY A 371 -23.19 13.13 -11.74
CA GLY A 371 -21.80 12.87 -11.41
C GLY A 371 -21.24 13.97 -10.51
N TRP A 372 -20.00 13.81 -10.06
CA TRP A 372 -19.31 14.74 -9.19
C TRP A 372 -18.54 15.80 -9.97
N ALA A 373 -18.85 17.08 -9.78
CA ALA A 373 -18.05 18.20 -10.30
C ALA A 373 -17.15 18.76 -9.21
N ALA A 374 -15.85 18.44 -9.25
CA ALA A 374 -14.91 18.89 -8.24
C ALA A 374 -14.68 20.40 -8.28
N GLY A 375 -14.68 21.04 -7.11
CA GLY A 375 -14.55 22.49 -6.93
C GLY A 375 -15.83 23.31 -7.15
N TYR A 376 -16.96 22.64 -7.34
CA TYR A 376 -18.30 23.26 -7.31
C TYR A 376 -19.02 22.93 -6.01
N LYS A 377 -19.91 23.84 -5.57
CA LYS A 377 -20.59 23.70 -4.27
C LYS A 377 -21.40 22.42 -4.22
N GLY A 378 -21.11 21.57 -3.25
CA GLY A 378 -21.77 20.26 -3.09
C GLY A 378 -21.63 19.36 -4.33
N GLY A 379 -20.58 19.56 -5.13
CA GLY A 379 -20.37 18.82 -6.38
C GLY A 379 -21.27 19.25 -7.55
N GLN A 380 -22.04 20.33 -7.43
CA GLN A 380 -23.04 20.77 -8.44
C GLN A 380 -22.63 22.07 -9.14
N LYS A 381 -22.49 22.06 -10.48
CA LYS A 381 -22.06 23.23 -11.27
C LYS A 381 -23.00 24.41 -11.13
N ALA A 382 -24.31 24.14 -11.10
CA ALA A 382 -25.35 25.16 -10.95
C ALA A 382 -25.32 25.86 -9.57
N ALA A 383 -24.74 25.23 -8.53
CA ALA A 383 -24.62 25.81 -7.20
C ALA A 383 -23.46 26.82 -7.08
N GLY A 384 -22.67 26.98 -8.14
CA GLY A 384 -21.54 27.92 -8.21
C GLY A 384 -20.23 27.33 -7.69
N LEU A 385 -19.18 28.15 -7.71
CA LEU A 385 -17.82 27.73 -7.33
C LEU A 385 -17.63 27.66 -5.82
N GLU A 386 -16.87 26.67 -5.36
CA GLU A 386 -16.29 26.68 -4.02
C GLU A 386 -15.05 27.59 -4.00
N THR A 387 -14.84 28.28 -2.88
CA THR A 387 -13.66 29.12 -2.64
C THR A 387 -12.96 28.66 -1.37
N ASN A 388 -11.64 28.81 -1.29
CA ASN A 388 -10.83 28.44 -0.11
C ASN A 388 -11.01 26.97 0.30
N ARG A 389 -10.93 26.05 -0.67
CA ARG A 389 -11.02 24.60 -0.44
C ARG A 389 -9.69 23.92 -0.69
N LYS A 390 -9.40 22.86 0.06
CA LYS A 390 -8.25 21.97 -0.17
C LYS A 390 -8.68 20.82 -1.07
N VAL A 391 -7.74 20.22 -1.82
CA VAL A 391 -8.06 19.12 -2.74
C VAL A 391 -8.22 17.82 -1.96
N ALA A 392 -9.40 17.21 -2.08
CA ALA A 392 -9.72 15.96 -1.41
C ALA A 392 -9.23 14.75 -2.21
N PHE A 393 -9.13 13.61 -1.52
CA PHE A 393 -8.80 12.34 -2.12
C PHE A 393 -9.93 11.83 -3.02
N LYS A 394 -9.57 11.26 -4.17
CA LYS A 394 -10.45 10.37 -4.92
C LYS A 394 -10.09 8.93 -4.59
N LYS A 395 -8.81 8.55 -4.66
CA LYS A 395 -8.44 7.13 -4.58
C LYS A 395 -9.03 6.47 -3.32
N GLN A 396 -9.66 5.31 -3.52
CA GLN A 396 -10.43 4.55 -2.52
C GLN A 396 -11.75 5.17 -2.03
N VAL A 397 -12.10 6.39 -2.46
CA VAL A 397 -13.44 6.97 -2.33
C VAL A 397 -14.26 6.56 -3.55
N VAL A 398 -15.12 5.56 -3.35
CA VAL A 398 -15.87 4.89 -4.44
C VAL A 398 -17.30 5.40 -4.63
N GLY A 399 -17.69 6.45 -3.91
CA GLY A 399 -19.04 7.03 -3.99
C GLY A 399 -20.07 6.38 -3.07
N SER A 400 -21.35 6.58 -3.39
CA SER A 400 -22.50 6.10 -2.63
C SER A 400 -22.84 4.62 -2.87
N ALA A 401 -23.92 4.15 -2.25
CA ALA A 401 -24.51 2.85 -2.60
C ALA A 401 -24.89 2.79 -4.09
N GLU A 402 -25.47 3.85 -4.66
CA GLU A 402 -25.82 3.88 -6.08
C GLU A 402 -24.59 3.77 -7.00
N ASP A 403 -23.51 4.47 -6.66
CA ASP A 403 -22.25 4.45 -7.42
C ASP A 403 -21.54 3.09 -7.39
N THR A 404 -21.89 2.22 -6.44
CA THR A 404 -21.23 0.93 -6.18
C THR A 404 -22.13 -0.28 -6.46
N ASN A 405 -23.21 -0.12 -7.25
CA ASN A 405 -24.20 -1.19 -7.49
C ASN A 405 -24.83 -1.75 -6.20
N ASN A 406 -25.04 -0.88 -5.20
CA ASN A 406 -25.57 -1.17 -3.86
C ASN A 406 -24.66 -2.05 -2.99
N ILE A 407 -23.35 -2.10 -3.27
CA ILE A 407 -22.38 -2.81 -2.45
C ILE A 407 -21.98 -1.99 -1.21
N ALA A 408 -21.79 -0.69 -1.36
CA ALA A 408 -21.38 0.17 -0.26
C ALA A 408 -22.52 0.33 0.76
N ILE A 409 -22.18 0.16 2.03
CA ILE A 409 -23.05 0.35 3.18
C ILE A 409 -22.31 1.14 4.27
N ALA A 410 -23.00 1.43 5.38
CA ALA A 410 -22.40 2.15 6.50
C ALA A 410 -21.16 1.40 7.05
N GLY A 411 -20.00 2.06 7.02
CA GLY A 411 -18.74 1.50 7.51
C GLY A 411 -18.05 0.50 6.58
N ASN A 412 -18.60 0.25 5.38
CA ASN A 412 -18.02 -0.70 4.43
C ASN A 412 -18.27 -0.27 2.97
N SER A 413 -17.23 0.16 2.27
CA SER A 413 -17.29 0.52 0.85
C SER A 413 -17.35 -0.68 -0.09
N GLY A 414 -17.00 -1.89 0.39
CA GLY A 414 -16.85 -3.09 -0.40
C GLY A 414 -15.72 -3.05 -1.44
N PHE A 415 -14.88 -2.02 -1.43
CA PHE A 415 -13.73 -1.91 -2.32
C PHE A 415 -12.58 -2.81 -1.85
N CYS A 416 -12.05 -3.66 -2.73
CA CYS A 416 -10.86 -4.46 -2.42
C CYS A 416 -9.63 -3.56 -2.53
N THR A 417 -8.83 -3.46 -1.47
CA THR A 417 -7.69 -2.53 -1.45
C THR A 417 -6.47 -3.19 -2.08
N PRO A 418 -5.99 -2.71 -3.24
CA PRO A 418 -4.80 -3.27 -3.89
C PRO A 418 -3.58 -3.11 -2.99
N MET A 419 -2.82 -4.20 -2.84
CA MET A 419 -1.58 -4.26 -2.08
C MET A 419 -0.37 -4.62 -2.97
N LEU A 420 -0.64 -5.11 -4.18
CA LEU A 420 0.32 -5.34 -5.26
C LEU A 420 -0.41 -5.24 -6.61
N ARG A 421 0.10 -4.37 -7.49
CA ARG A 421 -0.42 -4.19 -8.86
C ARG A 421 0.65 -4.49 -9.90
N LEU A 422 0.23 -4.79 -11.12
CA LEU A 422 1.16 -5.08 -12.22
C LEU A 422 2.04 -3.86 -12.55
N ALA A 423 1.51 -2.64 -12.43
CA ALA A 423 2.31 -1.42 -12.58
C ALA A 423 3.50 -1.39 -11.62
N GLU A 424 3.35 -1.94 -10.40
CA GLU A 424 4.46 -2.03 -9.45
C GLU A 424 5.51 -3.03 -9.92
N VAL A 425 5.09 -4.20 -10.40
CA VAL A 425 5.99 -5.21 -10.96
C VAL A 425 6.77 -4.66 -12.16
N TYR A 426 6.11 -3.86 -13.01
CA TYR A 426 6.76 -3.18 -14.13
C TYR A 426 7.86 -2.23 -13.66
N LEU A 427 7.55 -1.37 -12.68
CA LEU A 427 8.53 -0.41 -12.18
C LEU A 427 9.64 -1.07 -11.33
N LEU A 428 9.35 -2.17 -10.63
CA LEU A 428 10.35 -3.01 -9.96
C LEU A 428 11.28 -3.69 -10.97
N TYR A 429 10.75 -4.18 -12.10
CA TYR A 429 11.56 -4.74 -13.18
C TYR A 429 12.50 -3.70 -13.78
N VAL A 430 12.00 -2.48 -14.02
CA VAL A 430 12.82 -1.34 -14.50
C VAL A 430 13.90 -0.99 -13.47
N GLU A 431 13.56 -0.96 -12.19
CA GLU A 431 14.52 -0.71 -11.13
C GLU A 431 15.60 -1.79 -11.04
N ALA A 432 15.20 -3.05 -11.14
CA ALA A 432 16.10 -4.19 -11.15
C ALA A 432 17.05 -4.16 -12.36
N CYS A 433 16.55 -3.80 -13.55
CA CYS A 433 17.38 -3.61 -14.75
C CYS A 433 18.35 -2.42 -14.60
N MET A 434 17.99 -1.40 -13.83
CA MET A 434 18.91 -0.32 -13.47
C MET A 434 20.00 -0.79 -12.49
N GLY A 435 19.72 -1.81 -11.67
CA GLY A 435 20.70 -2.44 -10.78
C GLY A 435 21.33 -1.45 -9.80
N THR A 436 22.66 -1.42 -9.73
CA THR A 436 23.42 -0.45 -8.93
C THR A 436 23.70 0.88 -9.65
N SER A 437 23.34 1.02 -10.93
CA SER A 437 23.42 2.28 -11.69
C SER A 437 22.36 3.30 -11.21
N ASP A 438 22.55 4.58 -11.53
CA ASP A 438 21.52 5.61 -11.34
C ASP A 438 20.85 6.04 -12.67
N GLU A 439 21.24 5.40 -13.77
CA GLU A 439 20.77 5.68 -15.12
C GLU A 439 20.48 4.37 -15.88
N LEU A 440 19.48 4.39 -16.76
CA LEU A 440 19.09 3.26 -17.62
C LEU A 440 18.80 3.72 -19.05
N THR A 441 19.34 2.98 -20.02
CA THR A 441 19.11 3.19 -21.47
C THR A 441 18.61 1.93 -22.19
N ASP A 442 18.42 0.82 -21.47
CA ASP A 442 17.89 -0.43 -22.02
C ASP A 442 16.43 -0.22 -22.47
N ARG A 443 16.23 -0.18 -23.78
CA ARG A 443 14.94 0.10 -24.41
C ARG A 443 13.88 -0.98 -24.12
N ASP A 444 14.29 -2.23 -23.89
CA ASP A 444 13.35 -3.32 -23.59
C ASP A 444 12.81 -3.17 -22.17
N ALA A 445 13.66 -2.77 -21.22
CA ALA A 445 13.23 -2.44 -19.86
C ALA A 445 12.40 -1.14 -19.84
N LEU A 446 12.86 -0.08 -20.52
CA LEU A 446 12.19 1.22 -20.55
C LEU A 446 10.77 1.18 -21.14
N LYS A 447 10.47 0.18 -21.99
CA LYS A 447 9.09 -0.05 -22.46
C LYS A 447 8.10 -0.19 -21.31
N TYR A 448 8.44 -0.87 -20.22
CA TYR A 448 7.52 -1.07 -19.09
C TYR A 448 7.28 0.21 -18.28
N TYR A 449 8.30 1.06 -18.18
CA TYR A 449 8.15 2.43 -17.67
C TYR A 449 7.21 3.26 -18.58
N ASP A 450 7.42 3.18 -19.90
CA ASP A 450 6.57 3.86 -20.88
C ASP A 450 5.13 3.33 -20.89
N ASP A 451 4.90 2.04 -20.68
CA ASP A 451 3.56 1.44 -20.64
C ASP A 451 2.74 2.01 -19.46
N VAL A 452 3.36 2.17 -18.28
CA VAL A 452 2.74 2.84 -17.11
C VAL A 452 2.45 4.31 -17.41
N ARG A 453 3.41 5.04 -17.98
CA ARG A 453 3.26 6.45 -18.30
C ARG A 453 2.21 6.70 -19.36
N LYS A 454 2.28 6.03 -20.51
CA LYS A 454 1.30 6.14 -21.61
C LYS A 454 -0.12 5.94 -21.10
N ARG A 455 -0.34 4.95 -20.22
CA ARG A 455 -1.64 4.75 -19.56
C ARG A 455 -2.04 5.97 -18.74
N GLY A 456 -1.10 6.54 -17.98
CA GLY A 456 -1.35 7.75 -17.21
C GLY A 456 -1.74 8.99 -18.04
N TYR A 457 -1.13 9.16 -19.21
CA TYR A 457 -1.40 10.25 -20.17
C TYR A 457 -2.45 9.91 -21.22
N LYS A 458 -3.18 8.80 -21.08
CA LYS A 458 -4.09 8.30 -22.11
C LYS A 458 -5.08 9.37 -22.59
N MET A 459 -5.67 10.11 -21.68
CA MET A 459 -6.65 11.16 -21.99
C MET A 459 -6.04 12.28 -22.85
N GLU A 460 -4.83 12.75 -22.53
CA GLU A 460 -4.15 13.79 -23.29
C GLU A 460 -3.66 13.31 -24.66
N ILE A 461 -3.26 12.04 -24.75
CA ILE A 461 -2.86 11.41 -26.02
C ILE A 461 -4.07 11.30 -26.95
N GLU A 462 -5.21 10.83 -26.43
CA GLU A 462 -6.43 10.62 -27.22
C GLU A 462 -7.11 11.94 -27.62
N SER A 463 -7.01 12.98 -26.79
CA SER A 463 -7.50 14.33 -27.13
C SER A 463 -6.60 15.06 -28.13
N GLY A 464 -5.36 14.59 -28.34
CA GLY A 464 -4.35 15.25 -29.16
C GLY A 464 -3.66 16.42 -28.46
N GLU A 465 -3.88 16.61 -27.15
CA GLU A 465 -3.19 17.61 -26.33
C GLU A 465 -1.72 17.25 -26.10
N LEU A 466 -1.36 15.96 -26.18
CA LEU A 466 -0.01 15.46 -26.02
C LEU A 466 0.37 14.44 -27.12
N THR A 467 1.54 14.63 -27.73
CA THR A 467 2.21 13.54 -28.47
C THR A 467 3.23 12.87 -27.54
N TYR A 468 3.03 11.59 -27.26
CA TYR A 468 3.94 10.83 -26.39
C TYR A 468 5.15 10.29 -27.18
N TYR A 469 6.35 10.51 -26.65
CA TYR A 469 7.60 9.98 -27.19
C TYR A 469 8.20 8.95 -26.23
N ASP A 470 8.67 7.82 -26.77
CA ASP A 470 9.26 6.75 -25.97
C ASP A 470 10.52 7.21 -25.23
N THR A 471 10.66 6.79 -23.98
CA THR A 471 11.77 7.16 -23.11
C THR A 471 13.06 6.50 -23.59
N ASN A 472 14.10 7.30 -23.89
CA ASN A 472 15.41 6.80 -24.33
C ASN A 472 16.44 6.71 -23.18
N TYR A 473 16.15 7.41 -22.09
CA TYR A 473 17.05 7.57 -20.96
C TYR A 473 16.21 7.85 -19.73
N LEU A 474 16.50 7.14 -18.64
CA LEU A 474 15.78 7.25 -17.38
C LEU A 474 16.76 7.35 -16.22
N THR A 475 16.60 8.35 -15.37
CA THR A 475 17.32 8.41 -14.10
C THR A 475 16.53 7.73 -12.99
N ARG A 476 17.22 7.37 -11.91
CA ARG A 476 16.56 6.81 -10.73
C ARG A 476 15.56 7.77 -10.08
N ASN A 477 15.80 9.08 -10.18
CA ASN A 477 14.87 10.10 -9.69
C ASN A 477 13.59 10.14 -10.54
N ASP A 478 13.70 9.95 -11.86
CA ASP A 478 12.54 9.86 -12.76
C ASP A 478 11.68 8.64 -12.42
N LEU A 479 12.33 7.49 -12.16
CA LEU A 479 11.64 6.27 -11.75
C LEU A 479 10.92 6.48 -10.42
N LEU A 480 11.58 7.08 -9.44
CA LEU A 480 11.00 7.33 -8.13
C LEU A 480 9.84 8.34 -8.17
N ARG A 481 9.93 9.36 -9.02
CA ARG A 481 8.80 10.27 -9.31
C ARG A 481 7.61 9.49 -9.85
N GLU A 482 7.86 8.55 -10.75
CA GLU A 482 6.83 7.69 -11.33
C GLU A 482 6.16 6.81 -10.27
N PHE A 483 6.95 6.18 -9.38
CA PHE A 483 6.42 5.44 -8.22
C PHE A 483 5.49 6.31 -7.37
N ARG A 484 5.89 7.57 -7.07
CA ARG A 484 5.09 8.46 -6.22
C ARG A 484 3.73 8.80 -6.84
N VAL A 485 3.68 9.12 -8.13
CA VAL A 485 2.41 9.47 -8.81
C VAL A 485 1.54 8.24 -9.06
N GLU A 486 2.15 7.10 -9.35
CA GLU A 486 1.45 5.87 -9.70
C GLU A 486 0.80 5.21 -8.47
N PHE A 487 1.47 5.25 -7.30
CA PHE A 487 1.06 4.56 -6.07
C PHE A 487 0.61 5.50 -4.94
N PHE A 488 0.22 6.73 -5.26
CA PHE A 488 -0.39 7.67 -4.32
C PHE A 488 -1.53 6.99 -3.54
N MET A 489 -1.56 7.02 -2.21
CA MET A 489 -2.58 6.37 -1.37
C MET A 489 -2.70 4.85 -1.54
N GLU A 490 -1.57 4.19 -1.74
CA GLU A 490 -1.45 2.72 -1.72
C GLU A 490 -0.46 2.24 -0.64
N GLY A 491 0.03 3.15 0.21
CA GLY A 491 0.91 2.81 1.34
C GLY A 491 2.34 2.42 0.95
N LEU A 492 2.75 2.68 -0.29
CA LEU A 492 4.05 2.26 -0.83
C LEU A 492 5.10 3.38 -0.88
N TRP A 493 4.68 4.64 -0.78
CA TRP A 493 5.59 5.77 -0.98
C TRP A 493 6.67 5.85 0.10
N TRP A 494 6.29 5.79 1.38
CA TRP A 494 7.24 5.78 2.49
C TRP A 494 8.20 4.57 2.46
N PRO A 495 7.73 3.31 2.30
CA PRO A 495 8.64 2.17 2.09
C PRO A 495 9.62 2.36 0.93
N THR A 496 9.21 3.04 -0.15
CA THR A 496 10.11 3.33 -1.28
C THR A 496 11.20 4.33 -0.90
N LEU A 497 10.88 5.35 -0.10
CA LEU A 497 11.86 6.30 0.45
C LEU A 497 12.84 5.61 1.42
N VAL A 498 12.33 4.76 2.32
CA VAL A 498 13.16 3.93 3.21
C VAL A 498 14.11 3.06 2.39
N ARG A 499 13.61 2.41 1.34
CA ARG A 499 14.45 1.57 0.48
C ARG A 499 15.57 2.34 -0.23
N ARG A 500 15.32 3.58 -0.66
CA ARG A 500 16.37 4.48 -1.19
C ARG A 500 17.36 4.88 -0.09
N SER A 501 16.90 5.10 1.14
CA SER A 501 17.80 5.51 2.23
C SER A 501 18.77 4.40 2.63
N LEU A 502 18.46 3.14 2.35
CA LEU A 502 19.37 2.01 2.60
C LEU A 502 20.71 2.12 1.87
N TYR A 503 20.85 2.97 0.85
CA TYR A 503 22.13 3.19 0.17
C TYR A 503 22.40 4.67 -0.16
N ASP A 504 21.43 5.57 0.02
CA ASP A 504 21.60 7.01 -0.21
C ASP A 504 20.78 7.83 0.79
N THR A 505 21.08 7.66 2.08
CA THR A 505 20.40 8.37 3.18
C THR A 505 20.44 9.88 3.00
N LYS A 506 21.58 10.42 2.55
CA LYS A 506 21.76 11.86 2.37
C LYS A 506 20.71 12.41 1.42
N TRP A 507 20.58 11.83 0.24
CA TRP A 507 19.61 12.29 -0.75
C TRP A 507 18.18 12.23 -0.21
N VAL A 508 17.79 11.18 0.54
CA VAL A 508 16.42 11.08 1.07
C VAL A 508 16.18 12.12 2.16
N THR A 509 17.16 12.34 3.05
CA THR A 509 17.05 13.40 4.07
C THR A 509 16.99 14.79 3.45
N ASP A 510 17.75 15.06 2.39
CA ASP A 510 17.71 16.34 1.67
C ASP A 510 16.34 16.51 1.00
N PHE A 511 15.84 15.48 0.31
CA PHE A 511 14.53 15.49 -0.35
C PHE A 511 13.39 15.77 0.63
N ILE A 512 13.37 15.08 1.77
CA ILE A 512 12.27 15.22 2.74
C ILE A 512 12.35 16.57 3.49
N ASN A 513 13.54 17.14 3.67
CA ASN A 513 13.74 18.42 4.37
C ASN A 513 13.75 19.64 3.46
N ASN A 514 13.64 19.45 2.14
CA ASN A 514 13.79 20.55 1.20
C ASN A 514 12.74 21.64 1.46
N GLU A 515 13.17 22.90 1.40
CA GLU A 515 12.25 24.03 1.39
C GLU A 515 11.76 24.18 -0.06
N LEU A 516 10.46 24.37 -0.28
CA LEU A 516 9.91 24.66 -1.62
C LEU A 516 10.57 25.95 -2.13
N VAL A 517 11.67 25.84 -2.86
CA VAL A 517 12.35 26.99 -3.48
C VAL A 517 11.53 27.35 -4.70
N ILE A 518 10.73 28.41 -4.58
CA ILE A 518 10.13 29.04 -5.75
C ILE A 518 11.02 30.23 -6.06
N MET A 519 11.88 30.12 -7.09
CA MET A 519 12.36 31.22 -7.96
C MET A 519 13.60 30.82 -8.80
N THR A 520 13.47 30.78 -10.13
CA THR A 520 14.58 30.88 -11.10
C THR A 520 14.33 32.04 -12.05
N GLU A 521 15.37 32.75 -12.49
CA GLU A 521 15.23 33.88 -13.41
C GLU A 521 15.24 33.36 -14.86
N GLY A 522 14.16 33.58 -15.61
CA GLY A 522 14.06 33.24 -17.03
C GLY A 522 14.83 34.23 -17.92
N ASP A 523 14.91 33.93 -19.21
CA ASP A 523 15.72 34.68 -20.20
C ASP A 523 15.33 36.18 -20.31
N GLU A 524 14.14 36.58 -19.85
CA GLU A 524 13.66 37.97 -19.82
C GLU A 524 13.74 38.64 -18.42
N GLY A 525 14.41 38.02 -17.44
CA GLY A 525 14.50 38.54 -16.07
C GLY A 525 13.23 38.34 -15.24
N GLU A 526 12.25 37.60 -15.77
CA GLU A 526 11.06 37.20 -15.02
C GLU A 526 11.39 36.04 -14.09
N GLN A 527 10.80 36.06 -12.90
CA GLN A 527 10.93 34.97 -11.95
C GLN A 527 10.04 33.81 -12.40
N VAL A 528 10.63 32.81 -13.04
CA VAL A 528 9.97 31.57 -13.46
C VAL A 528 10.17 30.49 -12.39
N ARG A 529 9.10 29.77 -12.08
CA ARG A 529 9.08 28.70 -11.10
C ARG A 529 9.68 27.42 -11.70
N SER A 530 10.76 26.88 -11.13
CA SER A 530 11.31 25.61 -11.59
C SER A 530 10.31 24.46 -11.35
N ASP A 531 10.25 23.56 -12.31
CA ASP A 531 9.55 22.27 -12.30
C ASP A 531 10.27 21.24 -11.40
N GLU A 532 11.33 21.67 -10.72
CA GLU A 532 12.20 20.83 -9.93
C GLU A 532 11.52 20.27 -8.68
N TRP A 533 12.10 19.14 -8.29
CA TRP A 533 11.55 18.06 -7.51
C TRP A 533 11.54 18.41 -6.02
N ASP A 534 10.64 19.32 -5.64
CA ASP A 534 10.55 19.85 -4.28
C ASP A 534 9.54 19.03 -3.46
N SER A 535 10.02 18.18 -2.55
CA SER A 535 9.20 17.74 -1.41
C SER A 535 9.41 18.74 -0.29
N ASN A 536 8.32 19.21 0.32
CA ASN A 536 8.40 20.09 1.47
C ASN A 536 7.41 19.67 2.54
N ARG A 537 7.91 19.58 3.76
CA ARG A 537 7.08 19.42 4.95
C ARG A 537 6.14 20.62 5.08
N TRP A 538 4.88 20.37 4.75
CA TRP A 538 3.68 21.06 5.25
C TRP A 538 3.18 22.27 4.51
N TYR A 539 2.50 21.97 3.41
CA TYR A 539 1.69 22.98 2.74
C TYR A 539 0.32 22.37 2.50
N ALA A 540 -0.63 22.86 3.29
CA ALA A 540 -1.99 22.93 2.80
C ALA A 540 -2.03 23.98 1.71
N TYR A 541 -2.81 23.70 0.68
CA TYR A 541 -3.01 24.62 -0.41
C TYR A 541 -4.51 24.74 -0.69
N TYR A 542 -4.99 25.99 -0.80
CA TYR A 542 -6.39 26.27 -1.09
C TYR A 542 -6.56 26.60 -2.55
N TYR A 543 -7.28 25.79 -3.31
CA TYR A 543 -7.54 26.07 -4.71
C TYR A 543 -8.70 27.05 -4.90
N THR A 544 -8.73 27.63 -6.10
CA THR A 544 -9.93 28.22 -6.71
C THR A 544 -10.08 27.66 -8.12
N ILE A 545 -11.27 27.78 -8.72
CA ILE A 545 -11.46 27.48 -10.14
C ILE A 545 -11.34 28.78 -10.94
N ASN A 546 -10.49 28.78 -11.96
CA ASN A 546 -10.43 29.88 -12.91
C ASN A 546 -11.74 29.94 -13.70
N LYS A 547 -12.46 31.05 -13.62
CA LYS A 547 -13.77 31.21 -14.28
C LYS A 547 -13.71 31.17 -15.81
N ASN A 548 -12.55 31.44 -16.39
CA ASN A 548 -12.36 31.48 -17.84
C ASN A 548 -11.90 30.13 -18.39
N THR A 549 -10.98 29.46 -17.70
CA THR A 549 -10.42 28.16 -18.16
C THR A 549 -11.11 26.95 -17.54
N LEU A 550 -11.90 27.15 -16.48
CA LEU A 550 -12.53 26.12 -15.67
C LEU A 550 -11.55 25.10 -15.06
N GLN A 551 -10.27 25.48 -14.96
CA GLN A 551 -9.21 24.67 -14.36
C GLN A 551 -8.88 25.14 -12.95
N ALA A 552 -8.25 24.26 -12.17
CA ALA A 552 -7.67 24.62 -10.88
C ALA A 552 -6.69 25.79 -11.06
N ALA A 553 -6.93 26.87 -10.33
CA ALA A 553 -6.01 28.00 -10.23
C ALA A 553 -5.36 27.99 -8.85
N PHE A 554 -4.03 28.06 -8.87
CA PHE A 554 -3.26 28.20 -7.65
C PHE A 554 -3.19 29.68 -7.24
N SER A 555 -3.81 30.06 -6.12
CA SER A 555 -3.65 31.30 -5.40
C SER A 555 -2.15 31.60 -5.16
N SER A 556 -1.72 32.79 -5.60
CA SER A 556 -0.43 33.39 -5.20
C SER A 556 -0.38 33.65 -3.69
N ASP A 557 -1.55 33.87 -3.10
CA ASP A 557 -1.78 33.96 -1.65
C ASP A 557 -2.02 32.57 -1.06
N SER A 558 -1.33 31.51 -1.52
CA SER A 558 -1.24 30.27 -0.73
C SER A 558 0.09 30.27 -0.01
N PRO A 559 0.16 30.95 1.15
CA PRO A 559 1.38 31.37 1.78
C PRO A 559 1.56 30.62 3.12
N ARG A 560 2.69 30.91 3.73
CA ARG A 560 3.12 30.66 5.10
C ARG A 560 2.04 30.31 6.14
N GLN A 561 2.44 29.40 7.04
CA GLN A 561 2.04 29.36 8.44
C GLN A 561 1.82 30.79 8.98
N SER A 562 0.61 31.08 9.46
CA SER A 562 0.21 32.40 9.93
C SER A 562 0.85 32.84 11.26
N ASP A 563 1.76 32.07 11.87
CA ASP A 563 2.33 32.37 13.19
C ASP A 563 3.84 32.10 13.35
N GLY A 564 4.55 31.65 12.30
CA GLY A 564 6.01 31.53 12.34
C GLY A 564 6.59 30.41 13.23
N ALA A 565 5.77 29.49 13.74
CA ALA A 565 6.27 28.31 14.45
C ALA A 565 6.50 27.16 13.46
N LYS A 566 7.77 26.75 13.26
CA LYS A 566 8.09 25.45 12.65
C LYS A 566 7.56 24.36 13.57
N LEU A 567 6.34 23.86 13.36
CA LEU A 567 5.91 22.66 14.09
C LEU A 567 6.72 21.42 13.60
N ALA A 568 7.40 21.51 12.44
CA ALA A 568 8.02 20.38 11.76
C ALA A 568 9.43 20.18 12.28
N VAL A 569 9.68 18.98 12.79
CA VAL A 569 11.05 18.56 13.09
C VAL A 569 11.75 18.37 11.74
N ARG A 570 13.05 18.67 11.64
CA ARG A 570 13.84 18.26 10.47
C ARG A 570 14.09 16.76 10.59
N ALA A 571 13.97 16.00 9.50
CA ALA A 571 14.54 14.65 9.48
C ALA A 571 16.04 14.78 9.65
N THR A 572 16.59 14.14 10.66
CA THR A 572 18.03 14.05 10.86
C THR A 572 18.36 12.59 11.00
N HIS A 573 19.34 12.13 10.24
CA HIS A 573 19.91 10.81 10.45
C HIS A 573 21.31 10.98 11.04
N THR A 574 21.48 10.54 12.28
CA THR A 574 22.79 10.51 12.93
C THR A 574 23.38 9.11 12.72
N PRO A 575 24.61 8.97 12.20
CA PRO A 575 25.25 7.67 12.10
C PRO A 575 25.22 6.98 13.47
N LEU A 576 24.71 5.75 13.51
CA LEU A 576 24.72 4.95 14.73
C LEU A 576 26.17 4.77 15.19
N ALA A 577 26.42 4.92 16.48
CA ALA A 577 27.74 4.64 17.04
C ALA A 577 28.06 3.14 16.88
N GLU A 578 29.33 2.78 16.95
CA GLU A 578 29.74 1.38 16.91
C GLU A 578 29.06 0.61 18.06
N GLY A 579 28.26 -0.41 17.72
CA GLY A 579 27.49 -1.21 18.67
C GLY A 579 26.07 -0.69 18.98
N ASP A 580 25.68 0.49 18.48
CA ASP A 580 24.29 0.95 18.51
C ASP A 580 23.44 0.27 17.41
N TYR A 581 22.13 0.26 17.63
CA TYR A 581 21.13 -0.23 16.69
C TYR A 581 19.98 0.78 16.61
N VAL A 582 19.16 0.68 15.57
CA VAL A 582 18.13 1.67 15.20
C VAL A 582 17.20 2.04 16.37
N HIS A 583 16.92 1.08 17.26
CA HIS A 583 16.02 1.24 18.42
C HIS A 583 16.72 1.45 19.75
N SER A 584 18.02 1.75 19.79
CA SER A 584 18.70 1.98 21.07
C SER A 584 18.19 3.27 21.74
N ASN A 585 18.02 3.26 23.06
CA ASN A 585 17.58 4.44 23.83
C ASN A 585 18.57 5.62 23.78
N THR A 586 19.76 5.39 23.23
CA THR A 586 20.83 6.38 23.01
C THR A 586 20.89 6.88 21.57
N SER A 587 20.10 6.28 20.66
CA SER A 587 20.00 6.69 19.27
C SER A 587 19.05 7.88 19.15
N ASP A 588 19.56 8.99 18.61
CA ASP A 588 18.74 10.13 18.17
C ASP A 588 18.11 9.86 16.77
N ASP A 589 18.26 8.65 16.22
CA ASP A 589 17.85 8.33 14.86
C ASP A 589 16.36 7.93 14.77
N ASN A 590 15.58 8.73 14.05
CA ASN A 590 14.13 8.56 13.97
C ASN A 590 13.58 8.66 12.55
N VAL A 591 14.44 8.69 11.51
CA VAL A 591 13.90 8.93 10.18
C VAL A 591 13.20 7.68 9.67
N TRP A 592 13.84 6.51 9.74
CA TRP A 592 13.44 5.33 8.95
C TRP A 592 12.65 4.26 9.70
N ALA A 593 12.74 4.24 11.04
CA ALA A 593 11.96 3.33 11.87
C ALA A 593 11.10 4.11 12.87
N PHE A 594 9.88 3.64 13.08
CA PHE A 594 9.09 4.00 14.24
C PHE A 594 9.67 3.33 15.48
N SER A 595 9.55 3.99 16.64
CA SER A 595 9.75 3.29 17.90
C SER A 595 8.76 2.12 18.03
N TYR A 596 9.16 1.08 18.77
CA TYR A 596 8.22 0.04 19.14
C TYR A 596 7.04 0.61 19.94
N PRO A 597 5.82 0.05 19.79
CA PRO A 597 4.69 0.49 20.60
C PRO A 597 5.00 0.36 22.10
N GLU A 598 4.71 1.40 22.88
CA GLU A 598 5.03 1.47 24.31
C GLU A 598 4.48 0.25 25.07
N VAL A 599 3.24 -0.14 24.76
CA VAL A 599 2.56 -1.29 25.38
C VAL A 599 3.31 -2.59 25.14
N GLU A 600 3.86 -2.80 23.94
CA GLU A 600 4.58 -4.03 23.59
C GLU A 600 5.97 -4.04 24.23
N SER A 601 6.70 -2.93 24.15
CA SER A 601 8.01 -2.80 24.80
C SER A 601 7.96 -2.90 26.34
N THR A 602 6.81 -2.57 26.95
CA THR A 602 6.60 -2.73 28.40
C THR A 602 6.31 -4.17 28.77
N ARG A 603 5.60 -4.91 27.91
CA ARG A 603 5.25 -6.32 28.12
C ARG A 603 6.43 -7.24 27.86
N ASP A 604 7.22 -6.91 26.85
CA ASP A 604 8.40 -7.67 26.42
C ASP A 604 9.67 -6.81 26.58
N PRO A 605 10.43 -6.98 27.67
CA PRO A 605 11.67 -6.24 27.86
C PRO A 605 12.78 -6.63 26.86
N LEU A 606 12.68 -7.78 26.17
CA LEU A 606 13.67 -8.15 25.15
C LEU A 606 13.47 -7.40 23.84
N LEU A 607 12.29 -6.82 23.61
CA LEU A 607 12.05 -6.01 22.41
C LEU A 607 13.00 -4.80 22.32
N ASN A 608 13.44 -4.27 23.46
CA ASN A 608 14.41 -3.17 23.58
C ASN A 608 15.86 -3.66 23.72
N THR A 609 16.18 -4.85 23.19
CA THR A 609 17.56 -5.37 23.15
C THR A 609 18.11 -5.36 21.73
N ALA A 610 19.43 -5.52 21.61
CA ALA A 610 20.08 -5.57 20.30
C ALA A 610 19.48 -6.69 19.44
N PRO A 611 19.29 -6.46 18.13
CA PRO A 611 18.68 -7.45 17.26
C PRO A 611 19.53 -8.71 17.14
N VAL A 612 18.87 -9.87 17.11
CA VAL A 612 19.51 -11.19 17.01
C VAL A 612 19.47 -11.72 15.58
N ALA A 613 20.41 -12.60 15.26
CA ALA A 613 20.41 -13.34 14.00
C ALA A 613 19.34 -14.43 14.03
N TYR A 614 18.63 -14.62 12.91
CA TYR A 614 17.73 -15.74 12.73
C TYR A 614 18.49 -16.98 12.22
N ASP A 615 18.16 -18.15 12.78
CA ASP A 615 18.76 -19.42 12.38
C ASP A 615 17.92 -20.10 11.30
N PHE A 616 18.33 -19.96 10.04
CA PHE A 616 17.64 -20.54 8.89
C PHE A 616 17.75 -22.07 8.78
N ASN A 617 18.47 -22.75 9.68
CA ASN A 617 18.64 -24.21 9.67
C ASN A 617 17.74 -24.97 10.65
N LYS A 618 16.98 -24.25 11.48
CA LYS A 618 15.94 -24.83 12.35
C LYS A 618 14.67 -25.06 11.55
#